data_AF-A0A978VDM6-F1
#
_entry.id   AF-A0A978VDM6-F1
#
_cell.length_a   1.000
_cell.length_b   1.000
_cell.length_c   1.000
_cell.angle_alpha   90.00
_cell.angle_beta   90.00
_cell.angle_gamma   90.00
#
_symmetry.space_group_name_H-M   'P 1'
#
loop_
_entity.id
_entity.type
_entity.pdbx_description
1 polymer ?
#
loop_
_entity_poly.entity_id
_entity_poly.type
_entity_poly.pdbx_seq_one_letter_code
_entity_poly.pdbx_strand_id
1 'polypeptide(L)'
;MRHLLQSASTLRKGSRYSQAAAVLHELKFLCVESGEQSSDLYWLGRLEEAKLLRAQGQHEMAISLAKYISQEYLSNEESPGVHRLVGKWLAETRSSKRNEERLTSNEWQAATRLRKHKTMELEALIKRLRSSAKGDKTDYSVKIQIQELQKQLALDKEEAEKPQDDRDNLLSLALEGYKRCLVVGDKYDVRVISLWFSLSCGQNIINSMLTTIDEVQSYKFIPLVYQIASRMGSSKDSPGPHNFQFALVSLVKKMAIDHPYQTIFQLLALTNGDRIKDKQRSRNSFVVDMDKKLAAENLLGELSAYHGAIIGQMRQMVEIYIRLAELETRREDRNKRVMLSRDLRNLQQLELHHVPVVTATFPIDRSCQYHEGSFPYFKGLANSVLVTNGINAPKVVECLGSDGRKYKQLAKSGNDDLRLS
;
A
#
# COMPACT_ATOMS: atom_id res chain seq x y z
N MET A 1 -37.07 8.92 -5.71
CA MET A 1 -35.80 9.11 -4.96
C MET A 1 -34.54 8.85 -5.80
N ARG A 2 -34.29 7.66 -6.37
CA ARG A 2 -33.08 7.37 -7.18
C ARG A 2 -32.83 8.35 -8.34
N HIS A 3 -33.87 8.75 -9.06
CA HIS A 3 -33.76 9.72 -10.17
C HIS A 3 -33.34 11.13 -9.70
N LEU A 4 -33.76 11.56 -8.50
CA LEU A 4 -33.35 12.83 -7.91
C LEU A 4 -31.86 12.81 -7.55
N LEU A 5 -31.36 11.70 -7.00
CA LEU A 5 -29.93 11.55 -6.72
C LEU A 5 -29.08 11.61 -8.00
N GLN A 6 -29.51 10.94 -9.08
CA GLN A 6 -28.83 11.01 -10.37
C GLN A 6 -28.86 12.42 -10.96
N SER A 7 -30.01 13.11 -10.88
CA SER A 7 -30.17 14.51 -11.30
C SER A 7 -29.27 15.46 -10.52
N ALA A 8 -29.19 15.31 -9.19
CA ALA A 8 -28.27 16.10 -8.37
C ALA A 8 -26.80 15.87 -8.78
N SER A 9 -26.42 14.62 -9.05
CA SER A 9 -25.06 14.28 -9.48
C SER A 9 -24.71 14.85 -10.86
N THR A 10 -25.64 14.83 -11.82
CA THR A 10 -25.44 15.42 -13.15
C THR A 10 -25.39 16.95 -13.10
N LEU A 11 -26.28 17.59 -12.33
CA LEU A 11 -26.29 19.04 -12.13
C LEU A 11 -25.00 19.54 -11.47
N ARG A 12 -24.50 18.83 -10.45
CA ARG A 12 -23.21 19.13 -9.82
C ARG A 12 -22.05 19.01 -10.81
N LYS A 13 -22.01 17.94 -11.62
CA LYS A 13 -20.98 17.77 -12.67
C LYS A 13 -21.07 18.85 -13.75
N GLY A 14 -22.26 19.37 -14.02
CA GLY A 14 -22.51 20.51 -14.90
C GLY A 14 -22.29 21.89 -14.25
N SER A 15 -21.69 21.96 -13.06
CA SER A 15 -21.46 23.22 -12.31
C SER A 15 -22.71 24.04 -11.96
N ARG A 16 -23.91 23.42 -12.00
CA ARG A 16 -25.19 24.07 -11.65
C ARG A 16 -25.52 23.85 -10.17
N TYR A 17 -24.73 24.46 -9.29
CA TYR A 17 -24.74 24.13 -7.86
C TYR A 17 -26.05 24.47 -7.13
N SER A 18 -26.70 25.59 -7.45
CA SER A 18 -27.96 25.99 -6.83
C SER A 18 -29.09 24.99 -7.11
N GLN A 19 -29.14 24.48 -8.35
CA GLN A 19 -30.13 23.50 -8.76
C GLN A 19 -29.84 22.12 -8.17
N ALA A 20 -28.56 21.73 -8.09
CA ALA A 20 -28.16 20.52 -7.39
C ALA A 20 -28.55 20.58 -5.90
N ALA A 21 -28.38 21.74 -5.25
CA ALA A 21 -28.79 21.94 -3.85
C ALA A 21 -30.31 21.79 -3.67
N ALA A 22 -31.11 22.38 -4.56
CA ALA A 22 -32.56 22.29 -4.51
C ALA A 22 -33.05 20.83 -4.64
N VAL A 23 -32.49 20.08 -5.60
CA VAL A 23 -32.83 18.66 -5.80
C VAL A 23 -32.40 17.80 -4.61
N LEU A 24 -31.28 18.10 -3.96
CA LEU A 24 -30.86 17.39 -2.74
C LEU A 24 -31.73 17.73 -1.53
N HIS A 25 -32.20 18.97 -1.42
CA HIS A 25 -33.13 19.36 -0.37
C HIS A 25 -34.46 18.62 -0.51
N GLU A 26 -34.98 18.54 -1.73
CA GLU A 26 -36.18 17.75 -2.06
C GLU A 26 -36.00 16.26 -1.74
N LEU A 27 -34.85 15.68 -2.12
CA LEU A 27 -34.50 14.30 -1.77
C LEU A 27 -34.48 14.09 -0.25
N LYS A 28 -33.86 15.00 0.51
CA LYS A 28 -33.77 14.93 1.98
C LYS A 28 -35.14 15.01 2.63
N PHE A 29 -35.99 15.92 2.15
CA PHE A 29 -37.35 16.08 2.63
C PHE A 29 -38.16 14.78 2.45
N LEU A 30 -38.11 14.20 1.25
CA LEU A 30 -38.79 12.94 0.94
C LEU A 30 -38.29 11.77 1.80
N CYS A 31 -36.98 11.67 2.08
CA CYS A 31 -36.42 10.63 2.94
C CYS A 31 -36.84 10.78 4.42
N VAL A 32 -37.07 12.02 4.88
CA VAL A 32 -37.54 12.28 6.25
C VAL A 32 -39.03 11.97 6.39
N GLU A 33 -39.85 12.34 5.41
CA GLU A 33 -41.28 12.04 5.40
C GLU A 33 -41.57 10.53 5.32
N SER A 34 -40.76 9.77 4.59
CA SER A 34 -40.94 8.32 4.46
C SER A 34 -40.43 7.49 5.65
N GLY A 35 -39.83 8.13 6.67
CA GLY A 35 -39.21 7.43 7.81
C GLY A 35 -37.93 6.65 7.44
N GLU A 36 -37.42 6.80 6.23
CA GLU A 36 -36.25 6.09 5.69
C GLU A 36 -34.91 6.74 6.11
N GLN A 37 -34.80 7.22 7.35
CA GLN A 37 -33.59 7.92 7.82
C GLN A 37 -32.34 7.01 7.89
N SER A 38 -32.52 5.68 7.83
CA SER A 38 -31.45 4.69 7.77
C SER A 38 -31.28 4.04 6.38
N SER A 39 -32.00 4.51 5.36
CA SER A 39 -31.94 3.94 3.99
C SER A 39 -30.64 4.32 3.28
N ASP A 40 -30.09 3.43 2.46
CA ASP A 40 -28.89 3.69 1.65
C ASP A 40 -29.05 4.96 0.79
N LEU A 41 -30.27 5.21 0.32
CA LEU A 41 -30.62 6.40 -0.47
C LEU A 41 -30.42 7.71 0.31
N TYR A 42 -30.71 7.71 1.61
CA TYR A 42 -30.49 8.86 2.48
C TYR A 42 -28.99 9.16 2.58
N TRP A 43 -28.18 8.14 2.87
CA TRP A 43 -26.73 8.28 3.01
C TRP A 43 -26.01 8.67 1.71
N LEU A 44 -26.45 8.13 0.58
CA LEU A 44 -25.99 8.55 -0.73
C LEU A 44 -26.37 10.02 -1.04
N GLY A 45 -27.56 10.45 -0.61
CA GLY A 45 -27.98 11.85 -0.69
C GLY A 45 -27.08 12.78 0.14
N ARG A 46 -26.80 12.42 1.39
CA ARG A 46 -25.85 13.15 2.27
C ARG A 46 -24.44 13.18 1.69
N LEU A 47 -24.02 12.11 1.00
CA LEU A 47 -22.73 12.10 0.30
C LEU A 47 -22.70 13.06 -0.89
N GLU A 48 -23.77 13.13 -1.69
CA GLU A 48 -23.85 14.11 -2.78
C GLU A 48 -23.93 15.56 -2.26
N GLU A 49 -24.55 15.79 -1.10
CA GLU A 49 -24.50 17.08 -0.39
C GLU A 49 -23.06 17.44 -0.01
N ALA A 50 -22.29 16.49 0.56
CA ALA A 50 -20.88 16.71 0.86
C ALA A 50 -20.06 17.00 -0.41
N LYS A 51 -20.37 16.33 -1.54
CA LYS A 51 -19.73 16.60 -2.85
C LYS A 51 -20.05 18.00 -3.36
N LEU A 52 -21.27 18.46 -3.14
CA LEU A 52 -21.72 19.79 -3.55
C LEU A 52 -21.01 20.88 -2.74
N LEU A 53 -20.98 20.74 -1.41
CA LEU A 53 -20.27 21.66 -0.51
C LEU A 53 -18.79 21.79 -0.89
N ARG A 54 -18.14 20.66 -1.21
CA ARG A 54 -16.75 20.65 -1.66
C ARG A 54 -16.57 21.37 -3.00
N ALA A 55 -17.48 21.16 -3.96
CA ALA A 55 -17.44 21.83 -5.26
C ALA A 55 -17.68 23.35 -5.16
N GLN A 56 -18.42 23.81 -4.15
CA GLN A 56 -18.64 25.22 -3.83
C GLN A 56 -17.47 25.86 -3.05
N GLY A 57 -16.42 25.09 -2.73
CA GLY A 57 -15.26 25.59 -1.96
C GLY A 57 -15.45 25.56 -0.44
N GLN A 58 -16.59 25.09 0.07
CA GLN A 58 -16.86 24.92 1.51
C GLN A 58 -16.25 23.63 2.04
N HIS A 59 -14.92 23.58 2.07
CA HIS A 59 -14.16 22.37 2.41
C HIS A 59 -14.42 21.88 3.84
N GLU A 60 -14.54 22.77 4.82
CA GLU A 60 -14.70 22.39 6.23
C GLU A 60 -16.06 21.76 6.51
N MET A 61 -17.13 22.31 5.95
CA MET A 61 -18.48 21.73 6.03
C MET A 61 -18.55 20.40 5.29
N ALA A 62 -17.87 20.29 4.13
CA ALA A 62 -17.79 19.01 3.41
C ALA A 62 -17.07 17.94 4.24
N ILE A 63 -16.00 18.31 4.96
CA ILE A 63 -15.26 17.39 5.82
C ILE A 63 -16.08 17.01 7.05
N SER A 64 -16.71 17.96 7.75
CA SER A 64 -17.52 17.64 8.94
C SER A 64 -18.67 16.70 8.59
N LEU A 65 -19.33 16.94 7.45
CA LEU A 65 -20.35 16.05 6.93
C LEU A 65 -19.78 14.68 6.53
N ALA A 66 -18.60 14.63 5.92
CA ALA A 66 -17.93 13.39 5.59
C ALA A 66 -17.53 12.57 6.85
N LYS A 67 -17.08 13.24 7.93
CA LYS A 67 -16.78 12.59 9.22
C LYS A 67 -18.04 11.97 9.81
N TYR A 68 -19.14 12.73 9.84
CA TYR A 68 -20.45 12.26 10.30
C TYR A 68 -20.93 11.04 9.53
N ILE A 69 -20.88 11.09 8.19
CA ILE A 69 -21.26 9.96 7.33
C ILE A 69 -20.39 8.74 7.63
N SER A 70 -19.08 8.90 7.84
CA SER A 70 -18.21 7.75 8.12
C SER A 70 -18.42 7.11 9.49
N GLN A 71 -18.95 7.84 10.46
CA GLN A 71 -19.23 7.33 11.81
C GLN A 71 -20.58 6.60 11.85
N GLU A 72 -21.60 7.16 11.21
CA GLU A 72 -22.98 6.68 11.27
C GLU A 72 -23.33 5.67 10.16
N TYR A 73 -22.62 5.68 9.03
CA TYR A 73 -22.87 4.75 7.93
C TYR A 73 -22.19 3.40 8.17
N LEU A 74 -22.80 2.58 9.02
CA LEU A 74 -22.39 1.20 9.26
C LEU A 74 -23.20 0.23 8.40
N SER A 75 -22.47 -0.54 7.58
CA SER A 75 -22.92 -1.75 6.90
C SER A 75 -23.96 -1.57 5.78
N ASN A 76 -23.50 -1.51 4.52
CA ASN A 76 -24.21 -2.01 3.33
C ASN A 76 -23.31 -2.01 2.09
N GLU A 77 -23.69 -2.76 1.04
CA GLU A 77 -22.88 -3.07 -0.16
C GLU A 77 -22.30 -1.86 -0.91
N GLU A 78 -22.90 -0.66 -0.79
CA GLU A 78 -22.39 0.58 -1.40
C GLU A 78 -21.48 1.44 -0.47
N SER A 79 -21.33 1.04 0.79
CA SER A 79 -20.45 1.66 1.81
C SER A 79 -18.98 1.83 1.43
N PRO A 80 -18.33 0.89 0.70
CA PRO A 80 -16.93 1.04 0.33
C PRO A 80 -16.66 2.29 -0.54
N GLY A 81 -17.59 2.64 -1.42
CA GLY A 81 -17.47 3.83 -2.27
C GLY A 81 -17.47 5.14 -1.48
N VAL A 82 -18.26 5.17 -0.40
CA VAL A 82 -18.37 6.30 0.53
C VAL A 82 -17.09 6.43 1.34
N HIS A 83 -16.67 5.37 2.04
CA HIS A 83 -15.46 5.40 2.86
C HIS A 83 -14.20 5.73 2.05
N ARG A 84 -14.08 5.24 0.82
CA ARG A 84 -12.98 5.63 -0.09
C ARG A 84 -13.00 7.13 -0.40
N LEU A 85 -14.16 7.67 -0.73
CA LEU A 85 -14.30 9.07 -1.10
C LEU A 85 -13.98 9.97 0.09
N VAL A 86 -14.52 9.64 1.26
CA VAL A 86 -14.23 10.32 2.53
C VAL A 86 -12.74 10.25 2.85
N GLY A 87 -12.12 9.06 2.82
CA GLY A 87 -10.69 8.89 3.06
C GLY A 87 -9.82 9.69 2.08
N LYS A 88 -10.17 9.67 0.78
CA LYS A 88 -9.50 10.48 -0.26
C LYS A 88 -9.59 11.97 0.06
N TRP A 89 -10.75 12.46 0.46
CA TRP A 89 -10.93 13.88 0.75
C TRP A 89 -10.15 14.31 1.98
N LEU A 90 -10.17 13.50 3.04
CA LEU A 90 -9.39 13.74 4.25
C LEU A 90 -7.89 13.78 3.95
N ALA A 91 -7.38 12.85 3.13
CA ALA A 91 -5.99 12.83 2.69
C ALA A 91 -5.63 14.03 1.80
N GLU A 92 -6.49 14.42 0.86
CA GLU A 92 -6.30 15.60 0.02
C GLU A 92 -6.35 16.90 0.83
N THR A 93 -7.20 17.00 1.86
CA THR A 93 -7.23 18.16 2.76
C THR A 93 -5.94 18.27 3.57
N ARG A 94 -5.38 17.14 4.03
CA ARG A 94 -4.05 17.13 4.67
C ARG A 94 -2.98 17.68 3.72
N SER A 95 -2.97 17.21 2.47
CA SER A 95 -2.01 17.63 1.44
C SER A 95 -2.32 18.98 0.78
N SER A 96 -3.45 19.60 1.14
CA SER A 96 -3.85 20.86 0.54
C SER A 96 -2.86 21.95 0.92
N LYS A 97 -2.44 22.72 -0.10
CA LYS A 97 -1.52 23.85 0.02
C LYS A 97 -1.86 24.75 1.21
N ARG A 98 -3.13 24.93 1.56
CA ARG A 98 -3.57 25.74 2.71
C ARG A 98 -2.97 25.33 4.06
N ASN A 99 -2.82 24.02 4.32
CA ASN A 99 -2.29 23.55 5.60
C ASN A 99 -0.76 23.61 5.63
N GLU A 100 -0.11 23.36 4.49
CA GLU A 100 1.33 23.56 4.33
C GLU A 100 1.69 25.06 4.37
N GLU A 101 0.94 25.90 3.67
CA GLU A 101 1.04 27.37 3.67
C GLU A 101 0.86 27.93 5.08
N ARG A 102 -0.06 27.39 5.89
CA ARG A 102 -0.20 27.77 7.32
C ARG A 102 1.05 27.44 8.14
N LEU A 103 1.65 26.27 7.92
CA LEU A 103 2.87 25.85 8.62
C LEU A 103 4.12 26.58 8.11
N THR A 104 4.13 27.03 6.85
CA THR A 104 5.24 27.79 6.25
C THR A 104 5.02 29.30 6.28
N SER A 105 3.86 29.78 6.73
CA SER A 105 3.48 31.19 6.75
C SER A 105 4.48 32.04 7.53
N ASN A 106 4.69 33.26 7.08
CA ASN A 106 5.49 34.26 7.80
C ASN A 106 4.95 34.49 9.22
N GLU A 107 3.63 34.40 9.42
CA GLU A 107 2.99 34.51 10.72
C GLU A 107 3.37 33.35 11.65
N TRP A 108 3.37 32.12 11.13
CA TRP A 108 3.76 30.94 11.90
C TRP A 108 5.25 30.95 12.26
N GLN A 109 6.11 31.38 11.33
CA GLN A 109 7.52 31.56 11.59
C GLN A 109 7.77 32.67 12.62
N ALA A 110 7.07 33.80 12.53
CA ALA A 110 7.13 34.88 13.51
C ALA A 110 6.67 34.41 14.90
N ALA A 111 5.55 33.67 14.98
CA ALA A 111 5.05 33.08 16.22
C ALA A 111 6.04 32.05 16.80
N THR A 112 6.70 31.26 15.96
CA THR A 112 7.74 30.30 16.39
C THR A 112 8.96 31.02 16.96
N ARG A 113 9.40 32.12 16.33
CA ARG A 113 10.49 32.97 16.82
C ARG A 113 10.12 33.66 18.13
N LEU A 114 8.90 34.18 18.24
CA LEU A 114 8.39 34.82 19.45
C LEU A 114 8.34 33.83 20.61
N ARG A 115 7.87 32.60 20.38
CA ARG A 115 7.90 31.53 21.38
C ARG A 115 9.32 31.20 21.84
N LYS A 116 10.28 31.06 20.91
CA LYS A 116 11.69 30.85 21.25
C LYS A 116 12.23 31.99 22.12
N HIS A 117 11.91 33.23 21.80
CA HIS A 117 12.34 34.39 22.59
C HIS A 117 11.72 34.37 24.00
N LYS A 118 10.40 34.17 24.10
CA LYS A 118 9.70 34.04 25.40
C LYS A 118 10.24 32.87 26.23
N THR A 119 10.62 31.74 25.62
CA THR A 119 11.26 30.63 26.34
C THR A 119 12.63 30.98 26.89
N MET A 120 13.45 31.72 26.12
CA MET A 120 14.76 32.18 26.58
C MET A 120 14.63 33.21 27.72
N GLU A 121 13.64 34.11 27.63
CA GLU A 121 13.34 35.08 28.67
C GLU A 121 12.90 34.38 29.98
N LEU A 122 12.03 33.38 29.87
CA LEU A 122 11.62 32.56 31.02
C LEU A 122 12.83 31.86 31.67
N GLU A 123 13.72 31.26 30.88
CA GLU A 123 14.94 30.61 31.38
C GLU A 123 15.88 31.61 32.08
N ALA A 124 16.02 32.82 31.53
CA ALA A 124 16.83 33.88 32.13
C ALA A 124 16.24 34.37 33.47
N LEU A 125 14.91 34.50 33.56
CA LEU A 125 14.21 34.87 34.80
C LEU A 125 14.32 33.78 35.87
N ILE A 126 14.15 32.50 35.50
CA ILE A 126 14.35 31.36 36.41
C ILE A 126 15.79 31.31 36.91
N LYS A 127 16.77 31.54 36.04
CA LYS A 127 18.20 31.57 36.41
C LYS A 127 18.50 32.71 37.39
N ARG A 128 17.96 33.91 37.16
CA ARG A 128 18.09 35.05 38.08
C ARG A 128 17.48 34.75 39.45
N LEU A 129 16.28 34.16 39.48
CA LEU A 129 15.61 33.79 40.72
C LEU A 129 16.42 32.74 41.50
N ARG A 130 17.04 31.76 40.82
CA ARG A 130 17.90 30.75 41.47
C ARG A 130 19.22 31.32 42.00
N SER A 131 19.78 32.35 41.36
CA SER A 131 20.98 33.04 41.85
C SER A 131 20.71 34.07 42.95
N SER A 132 19.44 34.45 43.16
CA SER A 132 19.01 35.38 44.22
C SER A 132 18.80 34.60 45.51
N ALA A 133 19.73 34.73 46.47
CA ALA A 133 19.75 33.91 47.68
C ALA A 133 19.01 34.52 48.89
N LYS A 134 18.29 35.64 48.76
CA LYS A 134 17.58 36.27 49.90
C LYS A 134 16.26 36.93 49.48
N GLY A 135 15.20 36.60 50.22
CA GLY A 135 13.81 36.97 49.95
C GLY A 135 13.53 38.46 50.09
N ASP A 136 13.65 39.17 48.97
CA ASP A 136 13.16 40.54 48.80
C ASP A 136 11.78 40.57 48.13
N LYS A 137 11.06 41.69 48.27
CA LYS A 137 9.79 41.94 47.56
C LYS A 137 9.92 41.83 46.03
N THR A 138 11.12 42.02 45.49
CA THR A 138 11.47 41.86 44.07
C THR A 138 11.40 40.39 43.61
N ASP A 139 11.69 39.43 44.48
CA ASP A 139 11.55 37.99 44.16
C ASP A 139 10.08 37.61 43.99
N TYR A 140 9.15 38.26 44.69
CA TYR A 140 7.72 38.01 44.54
C TYR A 140 7.19 38.55 43.20
N SER A 141 7.62 39.75 42.77
CA SER A 141 7.22 40.28 41.45
C SER A 141 7.81 39.45 40.31
N VAL A 142 9.06 38.99 40.44
CA VAL A 142 9.71 38.10 39.46
C VAL A 142 8.99 36.75 39.39
N LYS A 143 8.54 36.20 40.53
CA LYS A 143 7.72 34.97 40.55
C LYS A 143 6.38 35.14 39.83
N ILE A 144 5.68 36.26 40.04
CA ILE A 144 4.43 36.56 39.32
C ILE A 144 4.71 36.64 37.81
N GLN A 145 5.77 37.34 37.40
CA GLN A 145 6.15 37.47 36.00
C GLN A 145 6.50 36.13 35.35
N ILE A 146 7.19 35.24 36.08
CA ILE A 146 7.47 33.87 35.65
C ILE A 146 6.17 33.08 35.46
N GLN A 147 5.23 33.17 36.40
CA GLN A 147 3.93 32.47 36.29
C GLN A 147 3.11 32.98 35.09
N GLU A 148 3.08 34.30 34.87
CA GLU A 148 2.39 34.92 33.73
C GLU A 148 3.00 34.45 32.40
N LEU A 149 4.33 34.48 32.28
CA LEU A 149 5.07 34.02 31.10
C LEU A 149 4.91 32.51 30.87
N GLN A 150 4.91 31.70 31.94
CA GLN A 150 4.63 30.26 31.85
C GLN A 150 3.22 30.00 31.33
N LYS A 151 2.22 30.74 31.81
CA LYS A 151 0.84 30.62 31.35
C LYS A 151 0.71 31.01 29.88
N GLN A 152 1.33 32.12 29.47
CA GLN A 152 1.34 32.54 28.06
C GLN A 152 2.03 31.51 27.16
N LEU A 153 3.18 30.98 27.58
CA LEU A 153 3.88 29.94 26.82
C LEU A 153 3.11 28.62 26.76
N ALA A 154 2.35 28.28 27.80
CA ALA A 154 1.49 27.10 27.79
C ALA A 154 0.36 27.26 26.77
N LEU A 155 -0.32 28.42 26.75
CA LEU A 155 -1.36 28.73 25.77
C LEU A 155 -0.79 28.75 24.33
N ASP A 156 0.35 29.41 24.12
CA ASP A 156 1.02 29.49 22.82
C ASP A 156 1.50 28.11 22.31
N LYS A 157 1.82 27.17 23.23
CA LYS A 157 2.17 25.79 22.90
C LYS A 157 0.93 24.98 22.52
N GLU A 158 -0.14 25.07 23.31
CA GLU A 158 -1.40 24.36 23.06
C GLU A 158 -2.00 24.79 21.71
N GLU A 159 -2.01 26.09 21.41
CA GLU A 159 -2.47 26.61 20.12
C GLU A 159 -1.64 26.07 18.95
N ALA A 160 -0.36 25.79 19.18
CA ALA A 160 0.52 25.29 18.14
C ALA A 160 0.46 23.78 17.92
N GLU A 161 0.08 23.03 18.95
CA GLU A 161 -0.15 21.59 18.88
C GLU A 161 -1.48 21.29 18.18
N LYS A 162 -2.51 22.14 18.35
CA LYS A 162 -3.84 21.98 17.73
C LYS A 162 -3.81 21.68 16.21
N PRO A 163 -3.10 22.44 15.35
CA PRO A 163 -3.02 22.13 13.93
C PRO A 163 -2.34 20.80 13.60
N GLN A 164 -1.39 20.38 14.44
CA GLN A 164 -0.69 19.11 14.27
C GLN A 164 -1.62 17.94 14.68
N ASP A 165 -2.31 18.07 15.81
CA ASP A 165 -3.32 17.10 16.25
C ASP A 165 -4.45 16.97 15.24
N ASP A 166 -4.94 18.09 14.68
CA ASP A 166 -5.96 18.07 13.63
C ASP A 166 -5.47 17.32 12.38
N ARG A 167 -4.21 17.50 11.98
CA ARG A 167 -3.61 16.77 10.85
C ARG A 167 -3.54 15.27 11.13
N ASP A 168 -3.13 14.89 12.33
CA ASP A 168 -2.97 13.48 12.72
C ASP A 168 -4.33 12.79 12.91
N ASN A 169 -5.33 13.52 13.40
CA ASN A 169 -6.73 13.07 13.48
C ASN A 169 -7.35 12.86 12.10
N LEU A 170 -7.16 13.82 11.17
CA LEU A 170 -7.64 13.67 9.79
C LEU A 170 -7.01 12.47 9.09
N LEU A 171 -5.72 12.23 9.35
CA LEU A 171 -5.00 11.10 8.82
C LEU A 171 -5.52 9.78 9.37
N SER A 172 -5.66 9.68 10.69
CA SER A 172 -6.17 8.48 11.36
C SER A 172 -7.56 8.10 10.83
N LEU A 173 -8.43 9.09 10.65
CA LEU A 173 -9.76 8.86 10.07
C LEU A 173 -9.71 8.47 8.59
N ALA A 174 -8.77 9.03 7.81
CA ALA A 174 -8.60 8.65 6.41
C ALA A 174 -8.14 7.19 6.29
N LEU A 175 -7.19 6.77 7.13
CA LEU A 175 -6.69 5.39 7.18
C LEU A 175 -7.78 4.42 7.60
N GLU A 176 -8.60 4.78 8.59
CA GLU A 176 -9.76 3.98 9.00
C GLU A 176 -10.80 3.86 7.88
N GLY A 177 -11.08 4.94 7.15
CA GLY A 177 -11.95 4.89 5.97
C GLY A 177 -11.39 3.98 4.86
N TYR A 178 -10.08 4.01 4.64
CA TYR A 178 -9.42 3.10 3.70
C TYR A 178 -9.48 1.64 4.17
N LYS A 179 -9.23 1.38 5.45
CA LYS A 179 -9.37 0.06 6.06
C LYS A 179 -10.78 -0.50 5.86
N ARG A 180 -11.83 0.26 6.22
CA ARG A 180 -13.23 -0.16 6.02
C ARG A 180 -13.57 -0.41 4.56
N CYS A 181 -13.06 0.42 3.64
CA CYS A 181 -13.22 0.19 2.21
C CYS A 181 -12.61 -1.15 1.78
N LEU A 182 -11.45 -1.54 2.33
CA LEU A 182 -10.79 -2.81 2.04
C LEU A 182 -11.45 -4.01 2.72
N VAL A 183 -12.08 -3.83 3.88
CA VAL A 183 -12.81 -4.92 4.54
C VAL A 183 -14.11 -5.21 3.79
N VAL A 184 -14.88 -4.18 3.44
CA VAL A 184 -16.25 -4.32 2.93
C VAL A 184 -16.31 -4.42 1.39
N GLY A 185 -15.38 -3.82 0.65
CA GLY A 185 -15.46 -3.72 -0.81
C GLY A 185 -14.29 -4.36 -1.57
N ASP A 186 -14.55 -4.80 -2.80
CA ASP A 186 -13.55 -5.42 -3.71
C ASP A 186 -13.18 -4.52 -4.91
N LYS A 187 -13.91 -3.42 -5.14
CA LYS A 187 -13.87 -2.68 -6.41
C LYS A 187 -12.66 -1.73 -6.54
N TYR A 188 -12.09 -1.28 -5.44
CA TYR A 188 -11.13 -0.17 -5.44
C TYR A 188 -9.80 -0.48 -4.74
N ASP A 189 -9.53 -1.75 -4.46
CA ASP A 189 -8.47 -2.23 -3.58
C ASP A 189 -7.11 -1.67 -3.97
N VAL A 190 -6.72 -1.78 -5.24
CA VAL A 190 -5.41 -1.32 -5.75
C VAL A 190 -5.14 0.16 -5.45
N ARG A 191 -6.15 1.03 -5.63
CA ARG A 191 -5.98 2.48 -5.42
C ARG A 191 -5.88 2.81 -3.95
N VAL A 192 -6.68 2.14 -3.11
CA VAL A 192 -6.68 2.35 -1.66
C VAL A 192 -5.36 1.89 -1.08
N ILE A 193 -4.87 0.71 -1.47
CA ILE A 193 -3.59 0.15 -1.03
C ILE A 193 -2.42 1.07 -1.43
N SER A 194 -2.39 1.57 -2.68
CA SER A 194 -1.33 2.49 -3.12
C SER A 194 -1.31 3.79 -2.33
N LEU A 195 -2.47 4.38 -2.05
CA LEU A 195 -2.56 5.61 -1.24
C LEU A 195 -2.14 5.33 0.20
N TRP A 196 -2.56 4.21 0.76
CA TRP A 196 -2.20 3.81 2.10
C TRP A 196 -0.69 3.65 2.28
N PHE A 197 -0.01 2.99 1.34
CA PHE A 197 1.45 2.88 1.31
C PHE A 197 2.18 4.18 1.01
N SER A 198 1.50 5.22 0.54
CA SER A 198 2.09 6.56 0.36
C SER A 198 2.07 7.41 1.64
N LEU A 199 1.23 7.04 2.62
CA LEU A 199 1.01 7.79 3.86
C LEU A 199 1.89 7.31 5.02
N SER A 200 2.96 6.55 4.76
CA SER A 200 3.72 5.71 5.70
C SER A 200 4.60 6.44 6.74
N CYS A 201 4.15 7.56 7.32
CA CYS A 201 4.95 8.38 8.23
C CYS A 201 4.30 8.51 9.62
N GLY A 202 4.86 7.85 10.64
CA GLY A 202 4.45 7.98 12.04
C GLY A 202 4.03 6.66 12.70
N GLN A 203 4.27 6.54 14.02
CA GLN A 203 4.04 5.31 14.78
C GLN A 203 2.56 4.88 14.79
N ASN A 204 1.64 5.84 14.89
CA ASN A 204 0.20 5.59 14.89
C ASN A 204 -0.27 4.92 13.59
N ILE A 205 0.36 5.27 12.47
CA ILE A 205 0.04 4.72 11.14
C ILE A 205 0.54 3.28 11.04
N ILE A 206 1.70 2.96 11.61
CA ILE A 206 2.25 1.61 11.56
C ILE A 206 1.37 0.67 12.41
N ASN A 207 0.90 1.12 13.56
CA ASN A 207 -0.04 0.34 14.38
C ASN A 207 -1.38 0.14 13.65
N SER A 208 -1.93 1.19 13.04
CA SER A 208 -3.11 1.08 12.17
C SER A 208 -2.85 0.13 10.98
N MET A 209 -1.63 0.14 10.45
CA MET A 209 -1.20 -0.75 9.37
C MET A 209 -1.25 -2.21 9.78
N LEU A 210 -0.67 -2.56 10.92
CA LEU A 210 -0.71 -3.92 11.46
C LEU A 210 -2.15 -4.40 11.69
N THR A 211 -2.99 -3.59 12.35
CA THR A 211 -4.41 -3.97 12.56
C THR A 211 -5.18 -4.18 11.25
N THR A 212 -4.88 -3.39 10.23
CA THR A 212 -5.50 -3.52 8.90
C THR A 212 -5.00 -4.76 8.18
N ILE A 213 -3.71 -5.08 8.28
CA ILE A 213 -3.12 -6.30 7.71
C ILE A 213 -3.80 -7.54 8.30
N ASP A 214 -4.10 -7.53 9.60
CA ASP A 214 -4.73 -8.65 10.28
C ASP A 214 -6.20 -8.84 9.85
N GLU A 215 -6.99 -7.76 9.80
CA GLU A 215 -8.43 -7.82 9.48
C GLU A 215 -8.74 -7.98 7.98
N VAL A 216 -7.91 -7.42 7.09
CA VAL A 216 -8.17 -7.48 5.64
C VAL A 216 -7.76 -8.83 5.08
N GLN A 217 -8.55 -9.35 4.14
CA GLN A 217 -8.25 -10.59 3.43
C GLN A 217 -7.03 -10.42 2.51
N SER A 218 -6.11 -11.38 2.55
CA SER A 218 -4.81 -11.32 1.89
C SER A 218 -4.88 -11.28 0.36
N TYR A 219 -5.92 -11.86 -0.26
CA TYR A 219 -6.10 -11.87 -1.72
C TYR A 219 -6.13 -10.46 -2.34
N LYS A 220 -6.57 -9.45 -1.59
CA LYS A 220 -6.68 -8.05 -2.06
C LYS A 220 -5.33 -7.42 -2.34
N PHE A 221 -4.28 -7.92 -1.69
CA PHE A 221 -2.91 -7.42 -1.83
C PHE A 221 -2.14 -8.13 -2.96
N ILE A 222 -2.63 -9.28 -3.43
CA ILE A 222 -1.94 -10.11 -4.44
C ILE A 222 -1.66 -9.35 -5.76
N PRO A 223 -2.58 -8.53 -6.31
CA PRO A 223 -2.28 -7.73 -7.51
C PRO A 223 -1.10 -6.77 -7.34
N LEU A 224 -0.74 -6.41 -6.11
CA LEU A 224 0.35 -5.50 -5.78
C LEU A 224 1.53 -6.19 -5.10
N VAL A 225 1.56 -7.54 -5.08
CA VAL A 225 2.61 -8.32 -4.41
C VAL A 225 4.02 -7.91 -4.87
N TYR A 226 4.20 -7.67 -6.16
CA TYR A 226 5.46 -7.20 -6.72
C TYR A 226 5.88 -5.85 -6.13
N GLN A 227 4.96 -4.88 -6.08
CA GLN A 227 5.22 -3.55 -5.57
C GLN A 227 5.53 -3.57 -4.08
N ILE A 228 4.77 -4.35 -3.30
CA ILE A 228 4.96 -4.50 -1.85
C ILE A 228 6.31 -5.18 -1.57
N ALA A 229 6.58 -6.31 -2.22
CA ALA A 229 7.83 -7.05 -2.03
C ALA A 229 9.06 -6.23 -2.46
N SER A 230 8.94 -5.40 -3.51
CA SER A 230 10.05 -4.54 -3.96
C SER A 230 10.45 -3.43 -2.97
N ARG A 231 9.57 -3.11 -2.01
CA ARG A 231 9.81 -2.12 -0.94
C ARG A 231 10.36 -2.72 0.35
N MET A 232 10.36 -4.05 0.47
CA MET A 232 11.05 -4.74 1.56
C MET A 232 12.55 -4.42 1.52
N GLY A 233 13.20 -4.27 2.67
CA GLY A 233 14.65 -4.09 2.79
C GLY A 233 15.18 -2.69 2.44
N SER A 234 14.31 -1.73 2.11
CA SER A 234 14.72 -0.40 1.65
C SER A 234 14.98 0.64 2.74
N SER A 235 14.81 0.32 4.04
CA SER A 235 14.96 1.32 5.12
C SER A 235 16.11 0.98 6.07
N LYS A 236 16.93 2.00 6.34
CA LYS A 236 18.00 2.01 7.35
C LYS A 236 17.47 2.32 8.75
N ASP A 237 16.16 2.15 8.98
CA ASP A 237 15.57 2.47 10.27
C ASP A 237 15.87 1.35 11.25
N SER A 238 16.36 1.74 12.44
CA SER A 238 16.77 0.83 13.51
C SER A 238 15.77 -0.31 13.69
N PRO A 239 16.15 -1.59 13.59
CA PRO A 239 15.23 -2.71 13.65
C PRO A 239 14.51 -2.75 14.99
N GLY A 240 13.19 -2.51 14.97
CA GLY A 240 12.32 -2.57 16.13
C GLY A 240 10.95 -3.16 15.76
N PRO A 241 10.26 -3.82 16.70
CA PRO A 241 8.85 -4.14 16.53
C PRO A 241 8.10 -2.82 16.33
N HIS A 242 7.15 -2.80 15.39
CA HIS A 242 6.40 -1.60 14.99
C HIS A 242 7.11 -0.61 14.04
N ASN A 243 8.09 -1.08 13.27
CA ASN A 243 8.59 -0.32 12.11
C ASN A 243 7.74 -0.60 10.85
N PHE A 244 7.76 0.34 9.92
CA PHE A 244 7.08 0.17 8.62
C PHE A 244 7.57 -1.06 7.84
N GLN A 245 8.88 -1.34 7.91
CA GLN A 245 9.46 -2.54 7.31
C GLN A 245 8.95 -3.83 7.99
N PHE A 246 8.77 -3.83 9.30
CA PHE A 246 8.19 -4.98 10.01
C PHE A 246 6.76 -5.24 9.55
N ALA A 247 5.94 -4.19 9.41
CA ALA A 247 4.58 -4.32 8.90
C ALA A 247 4.55 -4.85 7.44
N LEU A 248 5.45 -4.38 6.58
CA LEU A 248 5.60 -4.88 5.21
C LEU A 248 5.98 -6.37 5.18
N VAL A 249 7.00 -6.77 5.95
CA VAL A 249 7.44 -8.17 6.02
C VAL A 249 6.32 -9.06 6.55
N SER A 250 5.58 -8.60 7.58
CA SER A 250 4.42 -9.32 8.12
C SER A 250 3.31 -9.50 7.08
N LEU A 251 3.00 -8.46 6.30
CA LEU A 251 2.02 -8.56 5.22
C LEU A 251 2.44 -9.55 4.14
N VAL A 252 3.70 -9.50 3.69
CA VAL A 252 4.21 -10.43 2.67
C VAL A 252 4.24 -11.85 3.22
N LYS A 253 4.57 -12.03 4.51
CA LYS A 253 4.47 -13.33 5.20
C LYS A 253 3.04 -13.87 5.18
N LYS A 254 2.04 -13.06 5.56
CA LYS A 254 0.62 -13.43 5.50
C LYS A 254 0.21 -13.84 4.09
N MET A 255 0.55 -13.03 3.08
CA MET A 255 0.26 -13.35 1.68
C MET A 255 0.96 -14.62 1.18
N ALA A 256 2.16 -14.94 1.67
CA ALA A 256 2.89 -16.13 1.28
C ALA A 256 2.37 -17.41 1.96
N ILE A 257 1.80 -17.29 3.16
CA ILE A 257 1.11 -18.38 3.85
C ILE A 257 -0.24 -18.66 3.18
N ASP A 258 -1.02 -17.61 2.90
CA ASP A 258 -2.37 -17.74 2.35
C ASP A 258 -2.36 -18.05 0.84
N HIS A 259 -1.45 -17.42 0.08
CA HIS A 259 -1.35 -17.50 -1.38
C HIS A 259 0.09 -17.80 -1.82
N PRO A 260 0.59 -19.03 -1.57
CA PRO A 260 1.97 -19.41 -1.83
C PRO A 260 2.34 -19.28 -3.32
N TYR A 261 1.44 -19.65 -4.22
CA TYR A 261 1.71 -19.69 -5.66
C TYR A 261 1.92 -18.32 -6.30
N GLN A 262 1.33 -17.26 -5.76
CA GLN A 262 1.46 -15.91 -6.29
C GLN A 262 2.61 -15.16 -5.60
N THR A 263 2.83 -15.42 -4.31
CA THR A 263 3.78 -14.65 -3.50
C THR A 263 5.19 -15.25 -3.51
N ILE A 264 5.33 -16.58 -3.50
CA ILE A 264 6.66 -17.23 -3.39
C ILE A 264 7.49 -16.99 -4.66
N PHE A 265 6.90 -16.99 -5.85
CA PHE A 265 7.64 -16.65 -7.08
C PHE A 265 8.25 -15.25 -7.00
N GLN A 266 7.54 -14.30 -6.40
CA GLN A 266 8.04 -12.95 -6.23
C GLN A 266 9.25 -12.91 -5.27
N LEU A 267 9.20 -13.67 -4.18
CA LEU A 267 10.33 -13.80 -3.24
C LEU A 267 11.53 -14.50 -3.91
N LEU A 268 11.29 -15.57 -4.66
CA LEU A 268 12.34 -16.28 -5.41
C LEU A 268 12.98 -15.36 -6.46
N ALA A 269 12.20 -14.50 -7.12
CA ALA A 269 12.72 -13.50 -8.05
C ALA A 269 13.64 -12.48 -7.35
N LEU A 270 13.30 -12.04 -6.13
CA LEU A 270 14.16 -11.17 -5.32
C LEU A 270 15.45 -11.87 -4.91
N THR A 271 15.40 -13.14 -4.47
CA THR A 271 16.61 -13.89 -4.08
C THR A 271 17.57 -14.13 -5.24
N ASN A 272 17.03 -14.33 -6.45
CA ASN A 272 17.83 -14.61 -7.64
C ASN A 272 18.24 -13.34 -8.39
N GLY A 273 17.90 -12.14 -7.89
CA GLY A 273 18.21 -10.86 -8.52
C GLY A 273 19.71 -10.57 -8.70
N ASP A 274 20.56 -11.26 -7.93
CA ASP A 274 22.03 -11.14 -7.93
C ASP A 274 22.72 -11.99 -9.01
N ARG A 275 22.00 -12.93 -9.65
CA ARG A 275 22.58 -13.85 -10.65
C ARG A 275 22.84 -13.20 -12.03
N ILE A 276 22.80 -11.88 -12.13
CA ILE A 276 23.11 -11.15 -13.37
C ILE A 276 24.63 -11.14 -13.56
N LYS A 277 25.13 -11.88 -14.57
CA LYS A 277 26.57 -12.02 -14.86
C LYS A 277 27.28 -10.66 -14.95
N ASP A 278 28.42 -10.52 -14.26
CA ASP A 278 29.23 -9.29 -14.16
C ASP A 278 29.63 -8.65 -15.50
N LYS A 279 29.69 -9.43 -16.60
CA LYS A 279 30.00 -8.93 -17.95
C LYS A 279 28.85 -8.13 -18.60
N GLN A 280 27.71 -8.00 -17.94
CA GLN A 280 26.51 -7.30 -18.43
C GLN A 280 26.20 -6.01 -17.65
N ARG A 281 27.09 -5.56 -16.74
CA ARG A 281 26.96 -4.28 -16.03
C ARG A 281 27.19 -3.10 -16.97
N SER A 282 26.16 -2.73 -17.72
CA SER A 282 26.10 -1.42 -18.40
C SER A 282 26.06 -0.30 -17.37
N ARG A 283 26.45 0.92 -17.76
CA ARG A 283 26.61 2.13 -16.92
C ARG A 283 25.32 2.60 -16.20
N ASN A 284 24.19 1.95 -16.46
CA ASN A 284 22.90 2.09 -15.75
C ASN A 284 22.55 0.85 -14.90
N SER A 285 23.55 0.07 -14.46
CA SER A 285 23.33 -1.22 -13.82
C SER A 285 22.49 -1.07 -12.56
N PHE A 286 21.33 -1.72 -12.58
CA PHE A 286 20.53 -2.06 -11.41
C PHE A 286 21.46 -2.57 -10.31
N VAL A 287 21.71 -1.75 -9.28
CA VAL A 287 22.41 -2.20 -8.08
C VAL A 287 21.44 -3.14 -7.38
N VAL A 288 21.78 -4.42 -7.36
CA VAL A 288 21.02 -5.41 -6.60
C VAL A 288 21.13 -5.00 -5.14
N ASP A 289 20.00 -4.65 -4.56
CA ASP A 289 19.93 -4.25 -3.17
C ASP A 289 20.05 -5.51 -2.30
N MET A 290 21.25 -5.71 -1.74
CA MET A 290 21.61 -6.88 -0.94
C MET A 290 20.73 -7.02 0.30
N ASP A 291 20.24 -5.92 0.86
CA ASP A 291 19.35 -5.94 2.02
C ASP A 291 18.00 -6.58 1.66
N LYS A 292 17.53 -6.36 0.42
CA LYS A 292 16.30 -7.01 -0.08
C LYS A 292 16.47 -8.50 -0.29
N LYS A 293 17.63 -8.90 -0.81
CA LYS A 293 17.97 -10.31 -1.01
C LYS A 293 17.97 -11.05 0.33
N LEU A 294 18.68 -10.50 1.33
CA LEU A 294 18.75 -11.06 2.67
C LEU A 294 17.37 -11.11 3.34
N ALA A 295 16.57 -10.04 3.22
CA ALA A 295 15.21 -10.02 3.75
C ALA A 295 14.32 -11.10 3.11
N ALA A 296 14.42 -11.30 1.79
CA ALA A 296 13.68 -12.35 1.09
C ALA A 296 14.16 -13.76 1.44
N GLU A 297 15.46 -13.97 1.60
CA GLU A 297 16.04 -15.27 2.03
C GLU A 297 15.61 -15.64 3.44
N ASN A 298 15.67 -14.69 4.38
CA ASN A 298 15.19 -14.90 5.75
C ASN A 298 13.71 -15.27 5.78
N LEU A 299 12.88 -14.54 5.01
CA LEU A 299 11.45 -14.81 4.94
C LEU A 299 11.15 -16.18 4.30
N LEU A 300 11.86 -16.58 3.25
CA LEU A 300 11.74 -17.92 2.67
C LEU A 300 12.16 -19.02 3.66
N GLY A 301 13.16 -18.75 4.50
CA GLY A 301 13.56 -19.63 5.60
C GLY A 301 12.41 -19.84 6.59
N GLU A 302 11.77 -18.76 7.05
CA GLU A 302 10.60 -18.84 7.93
C GLU A 302 9.41 -19.55 7.26
N LEU A 303 9.14 -19.25 5.99
CA LEU A 303 8.03 -19.85 5.24
C LEU A 303 8.23 -21.35 4.97
N SER A 304 9.45 -21.85 5.05
CA SER A 304 9.75 -23.27 4.90
C SER A 304 9.11 -24.11 6.01
N ALA A 305 8.81 -23.52 7.18
CA ALA A 305 8.05 -24.19 8.24
C ALA A 305 6.57 -24.44 7.89
N TYR A 306 6.01 -23.65 6.97
CA TYR A 306 4.60 -23.76 6.55
C TYR A 306 4.47 -24.51 5.21
N HIS A 307 5.21 -24.04 4.19
CA HIS A 307 5.08 -24.47 2.80
C HIS A 307 6.39 -25.03 2.23
N GLY A 308 7.18 -25.74 3.05
CA GLY A 308 8.51 -26.23 2.67
C GLY A 308 8.54 -27.08 1.40
N ALA A 309 7.54 -27.96 1.19
CA ALA A 309 7.43 -28.77 -0.01
C ALA A 309 7.18 -27.93 -1.27
N ILE A 310 6.28 -26.94 -1.20
CA ILE A 310 5.98 -26.01 -2.31
C ILE A 310 7.22 -25.18 -2.63
N ILE A 311 7.87 -24.59 -1.62
CA ILE A 311 9.07 -23.77 -1.80
C ILE A 311 10.21 -24.58 -2.42
N GLY A 312 10.41 -25.83 -1.96
CA GLY A 312 11.41 -26.74 -2.50
C GLY A 312 11.19 -27.03 -3.98
N GLN A 313 9.97 -27.41 -4.36
CA GLN A 313 9.62 -27.69 -5.75
C GLN A 313 9.67 -26.44 -6.64
N MET A 314 9.19 -25.28 -6.15
CA MET A 314 9.29 -24.01 -6.88
C MET A 314 10.75 -23.60 -7.10
N ARG A 315 11.62 -23.77 -6.11
CA ARG A 315 13.06 -23.49 -6.23
C ARG A 315 13.70 -24.38 -7.30
N GLN A 316 13.36 -25.66 -7.33
CA GLN A 316 13.81 -26.58 -8.37
C GLN A 316 13.35 -26.11 -9.76
N MET A 317 12.07 -25.74 -9.89
CA MET A 317 11.53 -25.25 -11.15
C MET A 317 12.25 -23.98 -11.64
N VAL A 318 12.46 -23.00 -10.75
CA VAL A 318 13.16 -21.75 -11.08
C VAL A 318 14.61 -22.03 -11.51
N GLU A 319 15.32 -22.93 -10.82
CA GLU A 319 16.68 -23.34 -11.18
C GLU A 319 16.72 -23.98 -12.59
N ILE A 320 15.72 -24.80 -12.94
CA ILE A 320 15.60 -25.39 -14.29
C ILE A 320 15.43 -24.29 -15.34
N TYR A 321 14.54 -23.32 -15.12
CA TYR A 321 14.36 -22.21 -16.06
C TYR A 321 15.60 -21.31 -16.19
N ILE A 322 16.34 -21.09 -15.09
CA ILE A 322 17.61 -20.36 -15.12
C ILE A 322 18.62 -21.11 -16.01
N ARG A 323 18.81 -22.42 -15.79
CA ARG A 323 19.70 -23.25 -16.61
C ARG A 323 19.29 -23.29 -18.08
N LEU A 324 17.99 -23.35 -18.36
CA LEU A 324 17.46 -23.28 -19.73
C LEU A 324 17.79 -21.93 -20.38
N ALA A 325 17.60 -20.83 -19.65
CA ALA A 325 17.91 -19.50 -20.14
C ALA A 325 19.41 -19.35 -20.44
N GLU A 326 20.28 -19.87 -19.55
CA GLU A 326 21.74 -19.82 -19.67
C GLU A 326 22.34 -20.78 -20.70
N LEU A 327 21.56 -21.74 -21.22
CA LEU A 327 22.04 -22.68 -22.22
C LEU A 327 22.56 -21.94 -23.46
N GLU A 328 23.84 -22.13 -23.75
CA GLU A 328 24.51 -21.49 -24.88
C GLU A 328 23.99 -22.09 -26.19
N THR A 329 23.48 -21.24 -27.08
CA THR A 329 22.98 -21.64 -28.40
C THR A 329 23.92 -21.15 -29.48
N ARG A 330 24.27 -22.02 -30.43
CA ARG A 330 25.11 -21.63 -31.57
C ARG A 330 24.27 -20.83 -32.56
N ARG A 331 24.92 -20.01 -33.40
CA ARG A 331 24.23 -19.24 -34.46
C ARG A 331 23.48 -20.16 -35.45
N GLU A 332 23.98 -21.38 -35.63
CA GLU A 332 23.43 -22.43 -36.49
C GLU A 332 22.15 -23.08 -35.95
N ASP A 333 21.87 -22.93 -34.65
CA ASP A 333 20.72 -23.51 -33.96
C ASP A 333 19.47 -22.63 -34.06
N ARG A 334 19.60 -21.43 -34.64
CA ARG A 334 18.50 -20.48 -34.79
C ARG A 334 17.40 -21.03 -35.70
N ASN A 335 16.15 -20.86 -35.28
CA ASN A 335 14.94 -21.41 -35.88
C ASN A 335 14.92 -22.95 -35.97
N LYS A 336 15.76 -23.65 -35.19
CA LYS A 336 15.76 -25.12 -35.11
C LYS A 336 15.28 -25.59 -33.74
N ARG A 337 14.72 -26.81 -33.73
CA ARG A 337 14.46 -27.54 -32.49
C ARG A 337 15.78 -28.19 -32.04
N VAL A 338 16.32 -27.69 -30.94
CA VAL A 338 17.52 -28.24 -30.30
C VAL A 338 17.09 -29.21 -29.21
N MET A 339 17.72 -30.38 -29.17
CA MET A 339 17.49 -31.33 -28.06
C MET A 339 18.08 -30.77 -26.78
N LEU A 340 17.31 -30.82 -25.69
CA LEU A 340 17.79 -30.45 -24.35
C LEU A 340 19.00 -31.30 -23.95
N SER A 341 19.95 -30.75 -23.19
CA SER A 341 21.10 -31.49 -22.65
C SER A 341 20.66 -32.71 -21.83
N ARG A 342 21.51 -33.75 -21.74
CA ARG A 342 21.21 -34.98 -20.96
C ARG A 342 20.75 -34.67 -19.53
N ASP A 343 21.38 -33.69 -18.89
CA ASP A 343 21.05 -33.25 -17.52
C ASP A 343 19.64 -32.65 -17.41
N LEU A 344 19.15 -31.99 -18.46
CA LEU A 344 17.80 -31.43 -18.52
C LEU A 344 16.77 -32.44 -19.00
N ARG A 345 17.18 -33.46 -19.77
CA ARG A 345 16.31 -34.58 -20.18
C ARG A 345 15.97 -35.51 -19.02
N ASN A 346 16.86 -35.68 -18.05
CA ASN A 346 16.57 -36.44 -16.83
C ASN A 346 15.47 -35.78 -15.96
N LEU A 347 15.10 -34.53 -16.23
CA LEU A 347 14.01 -33.82 -15.56
C LEU A 347 12.63 -34.11 -16.18
N GLN A 348 12.54 -34.98 -17.20
CA GLN A 348 11.28 -35.40 -17.83
C GLN A 348 10.28 -36.03 -16.85
N GLN A 349 10.74 -36.53 -15.71
CA GLN A 349 9.94 -37.18 -14.68
C GLN A 349 9.88 -36.38 -13.37
N LEU A 350 10.30 -35.11 -13.39
CA LEU A 350 10.16 -34.25 -12.23
C LEU A 350 8.70 -33.77 -12.15
N GLU A 351 7.81 -34.65 -11.70
CA GLU A 351 6.43 -34.29 -11.39
C GLU A 351 6.43 -33.37 -10.18
N LEU A 352 6.33 -32.07 -10.43
CA LEU A 352 6.22 -31.06 -9.39
C LEU A 352 4.74 -30.87 -9.06
N HIS A 353 4.18 -31.84 -8.33
CA HIS A 353 2.76 -31.89 -7.97
C HIS A 353 2.26 -30.63 -7.24
N HIS A 354 3.16 -29.91 -6.57
CA HIS A 354 2.85 -28.69 -5.83
C HIS A 354 3.23 -27.41 -6.57
N VAL A 355 3.47 -27.46 -7.89
CA VAL A 355 3.84 -26.27 -8.67
C VAL A 355 2.92 -26.13 -9.88
N PRO A 356 2.16 -25.02 -9.98
CA PRO A 356 1.32 -24.77 -11.14
C PRO A 356 2.19 -24.55 -12.37
N VAL A 357 1.66 -24.90 -13.54
CA VAL A 357 2.24 -24.46 -14.80
C VAL A 357 2.20 -22.92 -14.83
N VAL A 358 3.37 -22.27 -14.95
CA VAL A 358 3.53 -20.80 -14.84
C VAL A 358 2.62 -20.01 -15.78
N THR A 359 2.34 -20.55 -16.96
CA THR A 359 1.47 -19.94 -17.99
C THR A 359 0.01 -20.36 -17.90
N ALA A 360 -0.35 -21.26 -16.97
CA ALA A 360 -1.74 -21.57 -16.72
C ALA A 360 -2.34 -20.49 -15.81
N THR A 361 -3.37 -19.81 -16.30
CA THR A 361 -4.15 -18.89 -15.50
C THR A 361 -5.14 -19.67 -14.64
N PHE A 362 -5.04 -19.51 -13.31
CA PHE A 362 -6.02 -19.99 -12.36
C PHE A 362 -6.44 -18.83 -11.44
N PRO A 363 -7.72 -18.77 -11.03
CA PRO A 363 -8.20 -17.69 -10.17
C PRO A 363 -7.55 -17.76 -8.79
N ILE A 364 -7.39 -16.60 -8.16
CA ILE A 364 -6.98 -16.51 -6.75
C ILE A 364 -8.17 -17.01 -5.92
N ASP A 365 -7.95 -18.06 -5.12
CA ASP A 365 -8.97 -18.60 -4.25
C ASP A 365 -9.16 -17.71 -3.02
N ARG A 366 -10.38 -17.21 -2.79
CA ARG A 366 -10.72 -16.38 -1.64
C ARG A 366 -10.70 -17.15 -0.32
N SER A 367 -10.88 -18.47 -0.36
CA SER A 367 -10.82 -19.35 0.82
C SER A 367 -9.39 -19.62 1.30
N CYS A 368 -8.39 -19.20 0.51
CA CYS A 368 -6.97 -19.50 0.75
C CYS A 368 -6.66 -21.01 0.77
N GLN A 369 -7.56 -21.83 0.22
CA GLN A 369 -7.41 -23.28 0.14
C GLN A 369 -7.15 -23.68 -1.31
N TYR A 370 -5.94 -24.17 -1.58
CA TYR A 370 -5.56 -24.67 -2.90
C TYR A 370 -5.49 -26.19 -2.86
N HIS A 371 -6.64 -26.83 -3.03
CA HIS A 371 -6.73 -28.29 -3.03
C HIS A 371 -6.07 -28.90 -4.28
N GLU A 372 -5.77 -30.20 -4.19
CA GLU A 372 -5.30 -30.96 -5.35
C GLU A 372 -6.35 -30.90 -6.47
N GLY A 373 -5.93 -30.48 -7.66
CA GLY A 373 -6.82 -30.27 -8.81
C GLY A 373 -7.32 -28.84 -9.01
N SER A 374 -7.02 -27.89 -8.10
CA SER A 374 -7.36 -26.47 -8.30
C SER A 374 -6.61 -25.83 -9.48
N PHE A 375 -5.46 -26.39 -9.88
CA PHE A 375 -4.66 -25.93 -11.01
C PHE A 375 -3.92 -27.10 -11.68
N PRO A 376 -3.54 -26.96 -12.96
CA PRO A 376 -2.69 -27.93 -13.63
C PRO A 376 -1.26 -27.83 -13.08
N TYR A 377 -0.74 -28.92 -12.52
CA TYR A 377 0.63 -28.98 -12.01
C TYR A 377 1.63 -29.32 -13.12
N PHE A 378 2.88 -28.94 -12.89
CA PHE A 378 3.99 -29.18 -13.81
C PHE A 378 4.36 -30.68 -13.83
N LYS A 379 4.13 -31.36 -14.96
CA LYS A 379 4.55 -32.76 -15.16
C LYS A 379 5.95 -32.90 -15.77
N GLY A 380 6.42 -31.89 -16.49
CA GLY A 380 7.74 -31.91 -17.11
C GLY A 380 7.85 -31.06 -18.36
N LEU A 381 9.03 -31.09 -18.97
CA LEU A 381 9.35 -30.37 -20.20
C LEU A 381 9.50 -31.31 -21.39
N ALA A 382 9.18 -30.81 -22.58
CA ALA A 382 9.47 -31.49 -23.83
C ALA A 382 10.98 -31.60 -24.07
N ASN A 383 11.42 -32.66 -24.76
CA ASN A 383 12.83 -32.93 -25.06
C ASN A 383 13.51 -31.94 -26.00
N SER A 384 12.73 -31.05 -26.61
CA SER A 384 13.21 -30.10 -27.60
C SER A 384 12.84 -28.69 -27.21
N VAL A 385 13.75 -27.75 -27.44
CA VAL A 385 13.51 -26.31 -27.34
C VAL A 385 13.66 -25.69 -28.71
N LEU A 386 12.74 -24.81 -29.06
CA LEU A 386 12.86 -24.01 -30.27
C LEU A 386 13.66 -22.74 -29.96
N VAL A 387 14.84 -22.60 -30.55
CA VAL A 387 15.65 -21.39 -30.43
C VAL A 387 15.17 -20.37 -31.45
N THR A 388 14.67 -19.22 -31.00
CA THR A 388 14.14 -18.18 -31.88
C THR A 388 15.20 -17.15 -32.25
N ASN A 389 14.94 -16.42 -33.34
CA ASN A 389 15.77 -15.29 -33.73
C ASN A 389 15.61 -14.13 -32.74
N GLY A 390 16.72 -13.72 -32.10
CA GLY A 390 16.79 -12.55 -31.22
C GLY A 390 18.22 -12.30 -30.75
N ILE A 391 18.51 -11.10 -30.23
CA ILE A 391 19.85 -10.69 -29.77
C ILE A 391 20.38 -11.69 -28.73
N ASN A 392 19.52 -12.14 -27.81
CA ASN A 392 19.86 -13.11 -26.77
C ASN A 392 19.34 -14.53 -27.06
N ALA A 393 18.94 -14.84 -28.31
CA ALA A 393 18.41 -16.14 -28.74
C ALA A 393 17.38 -16.75 -27.76
N PRO A 394 16.15 -16.18 -27.69
CA PRO A 394 15.10 -16.67 -26.80
C PRO A 394 14.77 -18.14 -27.07
N LYS A 395 14.35 -18.85 -26.02
CA LYS A 395 14.10 -20.28 -26.07
C LYS A 395 12.63 -20.56 -25.79
N VAL A 396 11.92 -21.07 -26.79
CA VAL A 396 10.53 -21.52 -26.61
C VAL A 396 10.54 -22.96 -26.13
N VAL A 397 10.01 -23.17 -24.93
CA VAL A 397 9.92 -24.46 -24.25
C VAL A 397 8.45 -24.91 -24.23
N GLU A 398 8.20 -26.20 -24.46
CA GLU A 398 6.88 -26.79 -24.30
C GLU A 398 6.81 -27.52 -22.94
N CYS A 399 5.95 -27.05 -22.05
CA CYS A 399 5.67 -27.62 -20.73
C CYS A 399 4.43 -28.53 -20.80
N LEU A 400 4.50 -29.68 -20.12
CA LEU A 400 3.39 -30.63 -19.99
C LEU A 400 2.66 -30.39 -18.67
N GLY A 401 1.35 -30.13 -18.75
CA GLY A 401 0.49 -29.99 -17.58
C GLY A 401 -0.13 -31.32 -17.14
N SER A 402 -0.59 -31.37 -15.90
CA SER A 402 -1.30 -32.53 -15.37
C SER A 402 -2.61 -32.84 -16.08
N ASP A 403 -3.24 -31.82 -16.66
CA ASP A 403 -4.45 -31.85 -17.48
C ASP A 403 -4.23 -32.41 -18.90
N GLY A 404 -3.01 -32.82 -19.23
CA GLY A 404 -2.64 -33.35 -20.54
C GLY A 404 -2.44 -32.27 -21.61
N ARG A 405 -2.53 -30.99 -21.27
CA ARG A 405 -2.30 -29.88 -22.20
C ARG A 405 -0.82 -29.53 -22.29
N LYS A 406 -0.44 -28.97 -23.44
CA LYS A 406 0.91 -28.46 -23.71
C LYS A 406 0.90 -26.94 -23.63
N TYR A 407 1.76 -26.39 -22.80
CA TYR A 407 1.89 -24.96 -22.57
C TYR A 407 3.20 -24.45 -23.16
N LYS A 408 3.12 -23.46 -24.05
CA LYS A 408 4.31 -22.83 -24.64
C LYS A 408 4.78 -21.71 -23.73
N GLN A 409 6.07 -21.74 -23.40
CA GLN A 409 6.71 -20.79 -22.49
C GLN A 409 7.96 -20.24 -23.15
N LEU A 410 8.32 -19.01 -22.80
CA LEU A 410 9.46 -18.32 -23.38
C LEU A 410 10.50 -18.05 -22.29
N ALA A 411 11.62 -18.77 -22.36
CA ALA A 411 12.79 -18.51 -21.53
C ALA A 411 13.70 -17.50 -22.24
N LYS A 412 13.88 -16.34 -21.65
CA LYS A 412 14.79 -15.28 -22.10
C LYS A 412 15.96 -15.15 -21.12
N SER A 413 17.14 -14.88 -21.67
CA SER A 413 18.34 -14.50 -20.92
C SER A 413 18.82 -13.14 -21.43
N GLY A 414 19.58 -12.39 -20.63
CA GLY A 414 20.21 -11.12 -21.01
C GLY A 414 19.58 -9.86 -20.41
N ASN A 415 20.02 -8.68 -20.86
CA ASN A 415 19.72 -7.36 -20.30
C ASN A 415 18.30 -6.83 -20.57
N ASP A 416 17.35 -7.71 -20.90
CA ASP A 416 15.95 -7.34 -21.12
C ASP A 416 15.26 -7.20 -19.75
N ASP A 417 14.75 -6.01 -19.43
CA ASP A 417 13.99 -5.80 -18.20
C ASP A 417 12.60 -6.44 -18.31
N LEU A 418 12.49 -7.69 -17.85
CA LEU A 418 11.24 -8.46 -17.83
C LEU A 418 10.30 -8.07 -16.68
N ARG A 419 10.67 -7.08 -15.84
CA ARG A 419 9.83 -6.63 -14.71
C ARG A 419 8.65 -5.77 -15.13
N LEU A 420 8.59 -5.39 -16.41
CA LEU A 420 7.55 -4.53 -16.98
C LEU A 420 6.43 -5.28 -17.73
N SER A 421 6.48 -6.62 -17.79
CA SER A 421 5.52 -7.45 -18.55
C SER A 421 4.53 -8.18 -17.68
#